data_AF-A0A925JE82-F1
#
_entry.id   AF-A0A925JE82-F1
#
_cell.length_a   1.000
_cell.length_b   1.000
_cell.length_c   1.000
_cell.angle_alpha   90.00
_cell.angle_beta   90.00
_cell.angle_gamma   90.00
#
_symmetry.space_group_name_H-M   'P 1'
#
loop_
_entity.id
_entity.type
_entity.pdbx_description
1 polymer ?
#
loop_
_entity_poly.entity_id
_entity_poly.type
_entity_poly.pdbx_seq_one_letter_code
_entity_poly.pdbx_strand_id
1 'polypeptide(L)'
;AHYLKAMMRDKIGSFMSRKDCEIFLNRWINNYVTEDDTASPTTKAQYPLREARIEVAEVPGKPGVYKAVAFLRPHFQLDELSVSLRLVAELPPPVNK
;
A
#
# COMPACT_ATOMS: atom_id res chain seq x y z
N ALA A 1 -1.48 -0.59 6.76
CA ALA A 1 -2.67 -1.35 6.32
C ALA A 1 -3.89 -0.45 6.13
N HIS A 2 -4.38 0.18 7.20
CA HIS A 2 -5.67 0.87 7.22
C HIS A 2 -5.80 2.00 6.19
N TYR A 3 -4.76 2.83 6.03
CA TYR A 3 -4.76 3.91 5.04
C TYR A 3 -4.92 3.41 3.60
N LEU A 4 -4.14 2.40 3.18
CA LEU A 4 -4.26 1.80 1.85
C LEU A 4 -5.67 1.25 1.60
N LYS A 5 -6.26 0.58 2.61
CA LYS A 5 -7.61 0.04 2.50
C LYS A 5 -8.67 1.15 2.37
N ALA A 6 -8.62 2.17 3.22
CA ALA A 6 -9.59 3.26 3.19
C ALA A 6 -9.52 4.02 1.87
N MET A 7 -8.33 4.42 1.45
CA MET A 7 -8.10 5.18 0.22
C MET A 7 -8.53 4.42 -1.04
N MET A 8 -8.23 3.12 -1.10
CA MET A 8 -8.62 2.31 -2.27
C MET A 8 -10.11 1.98 -2.28
N ARG A 9 -10.77 1.93 -1.12
CA ARG A 9 -12.23 1.76 -1.06
C ARG A 9 -12.96 2.90 -1.78
N ASP A 10 -12.50 4.13 -1.58
CA ASP A 10 -13.09 5.31 -2.23
C ASP A 10 -12.82 5.35 -3.75
N LYS A 11 -11.86 4.54 -4.23
CA LYS A 11 -11.53 4.39 -5.65
C LYS A 11 -12.27 3.22 -6.33
N ILE A 12 -13.02 2.40 -5.59
CA ILE A 12 -13.81 1.31 -6.15
C ILE A 12 -14.89 1.90 -7.08
N GLY A 13 -14.96 1.38 -8.32
CA GLY A 13 -15.88 1.88 -9.35
C GLY A 13 -15.33 3.03 -10.19
N SER A 14 -14.12 3.53 -9.92
CA SER A 14 -13.42 4.46 -10.80
C SER A 14 -12.76 3.75 -11.99
N PHE A 15 -12.60 4.44 -13.12
CA PHE A 15 -11.88 3.94 -14.30
C PHE A 15 -10.36 4.00 -14.10
N MET A 16 -9.84 3.25 -13.12
CA MET A 16 -8.43 3.18 -12.81
C MET A 16 -7.80 1.91 -13.40
N SER A 17 -6.81 2.07 -14.28
CA SER A 17 -6.03 0.92 -14.77
C SER A 17 -5.11 0.36 -13.68
N ARG A 18 -4.63 -0.87 -13.86
CA ARG A 18 -3.59 -1.47 -12.99
C ARG A 18 -2.39 -0.54 -12.80
N LYS A 19 -1.92 0.07 -13.89
CA LYS A 19 -0.76 0.99 -13.90
C LYS A 19 -1.06 2.27 -13.12
N ASP A 20 -2.25 2.84 -13.30
CA ASP A 20 -2.65 4.05 -12.58
C ASP A 20 -2.76 3.80 -11.07
N CYS A 21 -3.29 2.63 -10.69
CA CYS A 21 -3.35 2.18 -9.30
C CYS A 21 -1.95 2.07 -8.70
N GLU A 22 -1.01 1.44 -9.40
CA GLU A 22 0.38 1.33 -8.97
C GLU A 22 1.05 2.70 -8.78
N ILE A 23 0.92 3.59 -9.76
CA ILE A 23 1.48 4.95 -9.68
C ILE A 23 0.87 5.72 -8.51
N PHE A 24 -0.45 5.64 -8.34
CA PHE A 24 -1.16 6.33 -7.28
C PHE A 24 -0.72 5.85 -5.89
N LEU A 25 -0.65 4.54 -5.69
CA LEU A 25 -0.24 3.94 -4.41
C LEU A 25 1.22 4.24 -4.08
N ASN A 26 2.12 4.17 -5.07
CA ASN A 26 3.53 4.52 -4.87
C ASN A 26 3.71 6.01 -4.55
N ARG A 27 2.99 6.90 -5.25
CA ARG A 27 3.01 8.33 -4.92
C ARG A 27 2.54 8.61 -3.50
N TRP A 28 1.51 7.89 -3.04
CA TRP A 28 1.02 8.05 -1.68
C TRP A 28 2.03 7.57 -0.63
N ILE A 29 2.58 6.35 -0.77
CA ILE A 29 3.48 5.78 0.24
C ILE A 29 4.81 6.54 0.34
N ASN A 30 5.27 7.15 -0.76
CA ASN A 30 6.50 7.95 -0.76
C ASN A 30 6.42 9.20 0.13
N ASN A 31 5.23 9.65 0.55
CA ASN A 31 5.11 10.73 1.54
C ASN A 31 5.55 10.30 2.95
N TYR A 32 5.84 9.01 3.16
CA TYR A 32 6.30 8.45 4.42
C TYR A 32 7.73 7.89 4.33
N VAL A 33 8.42 8.17 3.22
CA VAL A 33 9.78 7.72 2.96
C VAL A 33 10.76 8.86 3.17
N THR A 34 11.88 8.60 3.83
CA THR A 34 13.06 9.46 3.77
C THR A 34 14.29 8.61 3.47
N GLU A 35 15.05 9.03 2.46
CA GLU A 35 16.26 8.32 2.03
C GLU A 35 17.48 8.67 2.91
N ASP A 36 17.36 9.69 3.76
CA ASP A 36 18.42 10.17 4.64
C ASP A 36 18.55 9.29 5.90
N ASP A 37 19.57 8.44 5.92
CA ASP A 37 19.93 7.61 7.08
C ASP A 37 20.42 8.42 8.28
N THR A 38 20.88 9.64 8.07
CA THR A 38 21.40 10.53 9.12
C THR A 38 20.33 11.46 9.66
N ALA A 39 19.11 11.38 9.10
CA ALA A 39 17.97 12.18 9.53
C ALA A 39 17.73 12.06 11.04
N SER A 40 17.29 13.17 11.63
CA SER A 40 17.00 13.26 13.06
C SER A 40 15.95 12.23 13.50
N PRO A 41 15.92 11.81 14.77
CA PRO A 41 14.88 10.92 15.29
C PRO A 41 13.46 11.45 15.03
N THR A 42 13.26 12.77 15.14
CA THR A 42 11.98 13.43 14.84
C THR A 42 11.60 13.27 13.38
N THR A 43 12.56 13.45 12.46
CA THR A 43 12.33 13.26 11.01
C THR A 43 12.01 11.80 10.71
N LYS A 44 12.78 10.85 11.25
CA LYS A 44 12.52 9.40 11.08
C LYS A 44 11.19 8.96 11.68
N ALA A 45 10.69 9.63 12.72
CA ALA A 45 9.36 9.36 13.25
C ALA A 45 8.24 9.83 12.29
N GLN A 46 8.44 10.95 11.60
CA GLN A 46 7.51 11.47 10.59
C GLN A 46 7.58 10.68 9.28
N TYR A 47 8.77 10.21 8.90
CA TYR A 47 9.06 9.42 7.70
C TYR A 47 9.63 8.06 8.13
N PRO A 48 8.79 7.12 8.58
CA PRO A 48 9.24 5.88 9.22
C PRO A 48 9.90 4.88 8.28
N LEU A 49 9.78 5.07 6.97
CA LEU A 49 10.27 4.14 5.95
C LEU A 49 11.54 4.70 5.31
N ARG A 50 12.56 3.85 5.22
CA ARG A 50 13.76 4.11 4.41
C ARG A 50 13.49 3.89 2.92
N GLU A 51 12.68 2.87 2.62
CA GLU A 51 12.30 2.51 1.26
C GLU A 51 10.89 1.92 1.28
N ALA A 52 10.10 2.22 0.26
CA ALA A 52 8.78 1.65 0.08
C ALA A 52 8.47 1.45 -1.40
N ARG A 53 7.78 0.35 -1.70
CA ARG A 53 7.47 -0.07 -3.06
C ARG A 53 6.16 -0.83 -3.06
N ILE A 54 5.23 -0.46 -3.93
CA ILE A 54 3.97 -1.18 -4.11
C ILE A 54 3.90 -1.73 -5.53
N GLU A 55 3.74 -3.04 -5.65
CA GLU A 55 3.48 -3.70 -6.93
C GLU A 55 1.99 -3.99 -7.04
N VAL A 56 1.41 -3.78 -8.23
CA VAL A 56 0.00 -4.07 -8.52
C VAL A 56 -0.08 -5.00 -9.72
N ALA A 57 -0.73 -6.15 -9.53
CA ALA A 57 -0.98 -7.14 -10.55
C ALA A 57 -2.48 -7.36 -10.76
N GLU A 58 -2.87 -7.71 -11.98
CA GLU A 58 -4.24 -8.16 -12.26
C GLU A 58 -4.47 -9.57 -11.71
N VAL A 59 -5.71 -9.85 -11.31
CA VAL A 59 -6.10 -11.19 -10.88
C VAL A 59 -6.62 -11.96 -12.10
N PRO A 60 -5.95 -13.06 -12.52
CA PRO A 60 -6.40 -13.86 -13.65
C PRO A 60 -7.86 -14.31 -13.50
N GLY A 61 -8.65 -14.16 -14.57
CA GLY A 61 -10.06 -14.53 -14.58
C GLY A 61 -11.01 -13.57 -13.85
N LYS A 62 -10.50 -12.45 -13.29
CA LYS A 62 -11.32 -11.42 -12.63
C LYS A 62 -10.98 -10.00 -13.16
N PRO A 63 -11.53 -9.58 -14.31
CA PRO A 63 -11.29 -8.25 -14.86
C PRO A 63 -11.64 -7.13 -13.87
N GLY A 64 -10.79 -6.11 -13.78
CA GLY A 64 -10.97 -4.99 -12.84
C GLY A 64 -10.60 -5.31 -11.39
N VAL A 65 -10.18 -6.53 -11.08
CA VAL A 65 -9.68 -6.91 -9.76
C VAL A 65 -8.15 -6.91 -9.77
N TYR A 66 -7.56 -6.14 -8.86
CA TYR A 66 -6.12 -6.04 -8.71
C TYR A 66 -5.66 -6.54 -7.34
N LYS A 67 -4.46 -7.10 -7.31
CA LYS A 67 -3.74 -7.46 -6.09
C LYS A 67 -2.57 -6.50 -5.93
N ALA A 68 -2.49 -5.85 -4.77
CA ALA A 68 -1.36 -5.00 -4.41
C ALA A 68 -0.47 -5.70 -3.38
N VAL A 69 0.86 -5.62 -3.56
CA VAL A 69 1.87 -6.11 -2.61
C VAL A 69 2.77 -4.94 -2.23
N ALA A 70 2.83 -4.61 -0.94
CA ALA A 70 3.67 -3.53 -0.42
C ALA A 70 4.94 -4.10 0.20
N PHE A 71 6.09 -3.67 -0.29
CA PHE A 71 7.42 -3.92 0.24
C PHE A 71 7.84 -2.68 1.03
N LEU A 72 8.05 -2.85 2.34
CA LEU A 72 8.34 -1.74 3.26
C LEU A 72 9.66 -2.04 3.96
N ARG A 73 10.59 -1.07 3.94
CA ARG A 73 11.84 -1.11 4.68
C ARG A 73 11.85 0.00 5.73
N PRO A 74 11.67 -0.32 7.02
CA PRO A 74 11.74 0.68 8.10
C PRO A 74 13.16 1.18 8.36
N HIS A 75 13.29 2.38 8.97
CA HIS A 75 14.60 2.87 9.46
C HIS A 75 15.12 2.12 10.68
N PHE A 76 14.23 1.65 11.53
CA PHE A 76 14.59 0.95 12.76
C PHE A 76 14.46 -0.54 12.52
N GLN A 77 15.54 -1.30 12.82
CA GLN A 77 15.41 -2.73 13.01
C GLN A 77 14.62 -2.93 14.30
N LEU A 78 13.40 -3.47 14.17
CA LEU A 78 12.72 -4.05 15.31
C LEU A 78 13.39 -5.39 15.57
N ASP A 79 14.04 -5.53 16.72
CA ASP A 79 14.69 -6.77 17.16
C ASP A 79 13.75 -7.98 17.08
N GLU A 80 12.43 -7.74 17.15
CA GLU A 80 11.42 -8.73 16.79
C GLU A 80 10.11 -8.05 16.32
N LEU A 81 9.89 -7.92 15.01
CA LEU A 81 8.54 -7.69 14.47
C LEU A 81 8.37 -8.34 13.09
N SER A 82 7.74 -9.52 13.07
CA SER A 82 7.25 -10.16 11.84
C SER A 82 5.86 -9.60 11.51
N VAL A 83 5.77 -8.72 10.52
CA VAL A 83 4.48 -8.20 10.01
C VAL A 83 4.22 -8.71 8.60
N SER A 84 3.42 -9.77 8.49
CA SER A 84 2.84 -10.21 7.22
C SER A 84 1.49 -9.52 6.99
N LEU A 85 1.49 -8.40 6.25
CA LEU A 85 0.26 -7.75 5.81
C LEU A 85 -0.27 -8.45 4.54
N ARG A 86 -1.32 -9.26 4.68
CA ARG A 86 -2.11 -9.75 3.54
C ARG A 86 -3.42 -8.97 3.47
N LEU A 87 -3.55 -8.08 2.49
CA LEU A 87 -4.78 -7.33 2.25
C LEU A 87 -5.55 -7.98 1.10
N VAL A 88 -6.72 -8.54 1.39
CA VAL A 88 -7.68 -9.02 0.40
C VAL A 88 -8.89 -8.08 0.45
N ALA A 89 -9.12 -7.31 -0.61
CA ALA A 89 -10.33 -6.52 -0.78
C ALA A 89 -11.25 -7.26 -1.77
N GLU A 90 -11.96 -8.26 -1.28
CA GLU A 90 -13.14 -8.79 -1.99
C GLU A 90 -14.37 -8.08 -1.43
N LEU A 91 -15.10 -7.36 -2.30
CA LEU A 91 -16.41 -6.85 -1.95
C LEU A 91 -17.38 -8.04 -1.98
N PRO A 92 -18.07 -8.40 -0.87
CA PRO A 92 -19.10 -9.43 -0.92
C PRO A 92 -20.15 -9.06 -1.96
N PRO A 93 -20.69 -10.04 -2.71
CA PRO A 93 -21.78 -9.75 -3.65
C PRO A 93 -22.94 -9.10 -2.89
N PRO A 94 -23.65 -8.12 -3.51
CA PRO A 94 -24.81 -7.51 -2.89
C PRO A 94 -25.83 -8.60 -2.55
N VAL A 95 -26.33 -8.58 -1.31
CA VAL A 95 -27.46 -9.41 -0.91
C VAL A 95 -28.68 -8.86 -1.60
N ASN A 96 -29.09 -9.49 -2.71
CA ASN A 96 -30.34 -9.15 -3.38
C ASN A 96 -31.50 -9.36 -2.39
N LYS A 97 -32.30 -8.31 -2.17
CA LYS A 97 -33.66 -8.40 -1.65
C LYS A 97 -34.63 -8.32 -2.81
#